data_AF-A2EBI4-F1
#
_entry.id   AF-A2EBI4-F1
#
_cell.length_a   1.000
_cell.length_b   1.000
_cell.length_c   1.000
_cell.angle_alpha   90.00
_cell.angle_beta   90.00
_cell.angle_gamma   90.00
#
_symmetry.space_group_name_H-M   'P 1'
#
loop_
_entity.id
_entity.type
_entity.pdbx_description
1 polymer ?
#
loop_
_entity_poly.entity_id
_entity_poly.type
_entity_poly.pdbx_seq_one_letter_code
_entity_poly.pdbx_strand_id
1 'polypeptide(L)'
;MNAMQRKFLCPVKIGPYQLQNAVGRGAFGTVKVAYRPDNGKYYACKIITKHTIDSMIDKSKFEKEIRIMQQLHSPRIVQLFDLLKDTMNYYIVTELCTGGDMFQQILQNKKIPEERAKIYAKQLLEAISYIHKLNVCHRDLKPENILLDNNGDIKLSDFGFSKFIDGLTHTSCGSYVYAAPEILEGTDYDPKKSDIWAVGVIIYAMVTGQLPWTKRNQHELSKQIKACQYKIPQDLSEECLSVITGILQREPEDRPSADELLKSPWLNNIVTMPSSQILPIISLKKVDEFFELEQSTLEIPSVEKKVSSRGLKDFDEADRTICRKPSSDHLSVKSCLSMSQNEFKAVRYVDPKASSDIIDMRQYHLRSSKKRLFKPAIRSIPSSVI
;
A
#
# COMPACT_ATOMS: atom_id res chain seq x y z
N MET A 1 29.85 27.82 9.49
CA MET A 1 29.37 27.20 8.24
C MET A 1 27.87 27.42 8.14
N ASN A 2 27.39 28.08 7.08
CA ASN A 2 26.01 28.55 6.96
C ASN A 2 24.96 27.43 6.89
N ALA A 3 23.87 27.60 7.63
CA ALA A 3 22.73 26.68 7.75
C ALA A 3 21.87 26.53 6.48
N MET A 4 22.28 27.10 5.34
CA MET A 4 21.48 27.17 4.11
C MET A 4 21.92 26.21 2.98
N GLN A 5 22.81 25.24 3.23
CA GLN A 5 23.24 24.25 2.23
C GLN A 5 23.47 22.83 2.78
N ARG A 6 22.66 22.35 3.73
CA ARG A 6 22.54 20.90 3.95
C ARG A 6 21.76 20.28 2.77
N LYS A 7 22.40 20.19 1.60
CA LYS A 7 21.94 19.35 0.49
C LYS A 7 21.67 17.96 1.07
N PHE A 8 20.51 17.39 0.77
CA PHE A 8 20.22 15.97 0.98
C PHE A 8 21.36 15.15 0.38
N LEU A 9 22.32 14.71 1.21
CA LEU A 9 23.38 13.80 0.81
C LEU A 9 22.78 12.41 0.74
N CYS A 10 22.02 12.16 -0.33
CA CYS A 10 21.62 10.81 -0.67
C CYS A 10 22.81 10.14 -1.36
N PRO A 11 23.35 9.04 -0.81
CA PRO A 11 24.44 8.32 -1.46
C PRO A 11 23.97 7.73 -2.79
N VAL A 12 24.92 7.47 -3.68
CA VAL A 12 24.66 6.74 -4.95
C VAL A 12 24.46 5.25 -4.69
N LYS A 13 24.98 4.73 -3.57
CA LYS A 13 24.88 3.33 -3.18
C LYS A 13 24.66 3.22 -1.67
N ILE A 14 23.82 2.28 -1.24
CA ILE A 14 23.64 1.89 0.17
C ILE A 14 23.54 0.38 0.26
N GLY A 15 24.41 -0.25 1.04
CA GLY A 15 24.51 -1.72 1.09
C GLY A 15 24.66 -2.33 -0.33
N PRO A 16 23.85 -3.34 -0.71
CA PRO A 16 23.88 -3.93 -2.05
C PRO A 16 23.13 -3.11 -3.12
N TYR A 17 22.48 -2.00 -2.75
CA TYR A 17 21.60 -1.25 -3.64
C TYR A 17 22.28 -0.04 -4.27
N GLN A 18 22.13 0.11 -5.58
CA GLN A 18 22.47 1.31 -6.35
C GLN A 18 21.23 2.21 -6.44
N LEU A 19 21.30 3.39 -5.84
CA LEU A 19 20.19 4.35 -5.79
C LEU A 19 20.19 5.23 -7.03
N GLN A 20 19.08 5.21 -7.76
CA GLN A 20 18.89 5.97 -9.00
C GLN A 20 18.07 7.25 -8.73
N ASN A 21 17.41 7.76 -9.77
CA ASN A 21 16.60 8.97 -9.70
C ASN A 21 15.41 8.82 -8.74
N ALA A 22 14.96 9.96 -8.21
CA ALA A 22 13.80 10.00 -7.34
C ALA A 22 12.51 9.70 -8.12
N VAL A 23 11.69 8.80 -7.57
CA VAL A 23 10.35 8.45 -8.09
C VAL A 23 9.29 9.34 -7.46
N GLY A 24 9.51 9.80 -6.22
CA GLY A 24 8.58 10.68 -5.52
C GLY A 24 9.20 11.35 -4.29
N ARG A 25 8.55 12.41 -3.80
CA ARG A 25 8.84 13.04 -2.50
C ARG A 25 7.58 13.02 -1.65
N GLY A 26 7.68 12.44 -0.46
CA GLY A 26 6.63 12.41 0.55
C GLY A 26 6.88 13.44 1.66
N ALA A 27 5.97 13.50 2.64
CA ALA A 27 6.09 14.40 3.78
C ALA A 27 7.30 14.09 4.69
N PHE A 28 7.75 12.83 4.72
CA PHE A 28 8.80 12.35 5.62
C PHE A 28 10.10 11.97 4.90
N GLY A 29 10.18 12.13 3.56
CA GLY A 29 11.35 11.63 2.85
C GLY A 29 11.24 11.60 1.33
N THR A 30 12.31 11.12 0.70
CA THR A 30 12.40 10.93 -0.75
C THR A 30 12.36 9.45 -1.08
N VAL A 31 11.58 9.07 -2.09
CA VAL A 31 11.54 7.70 -2.62
C VAL A 31 12.37 7.65 -3.90
N LYS A 32 13.33 6.73 -3.98
CA LYS A 32 14.18 6.49 -5.15
C LYS A 32 14.00 5.08 -5.67
N VAL A 33 14.26 4.88 -6.97
CA VAL A 33 14.49 3.52 -7.50
C VAL A 33 15.82 3.01 -6.94
N ALA A 34 15.83 1.77 -6.47
CA ALA A 34 17.02 1.07 -6.01
C ALA A 34 17.22 -0.19 -6.85
N TYR A 35 18.37 -0.29 -7.52
CA TYR A 35 18.75 -1.48 -8.30
C TYR A 35 19.69 -2.36 -7.48
N ARG A 36 19.44 -3.66 -7.44
CA ARG A 36 20.29 -4.63 -6.72
C ARG A 36 20.97 -5.56 -7.74
N PRO A 37 22.28 -5.38 -8.02
CA PRO A 37 22.94 -6.10 -9.12
C PRO A 37 23.05 -7.61 -8.93
N ASP A 38 23.06 -8.10 -7.69
CA ASP A 38 23.23 -9.53 -7.38
C ASP A 38 22.04 -10.39 -7.85
N ASN A 39 20.84 -9.83 -7.90
CA ASN A 39 19.63 -10.50 -8.36
C ASN A 39 18.97 -9.83 -9.57
N GLY A 40 19.54 -8.72 -10.06
CA GLY A 40 19.04 -7.98 -11.22
C GLY A 40 17.68 -7.30 -11.01
N LYS A 41 17.22 -7.12 -9.76
CA LYS A 41 15.87 -6.59 -9.47
C LYS A 41 15.90 -5.11 -9.06
N TYR A 42 14.76 -4.46 -9.29
CA TYR A 42 14.49 -3.08 -8.91
C TYR A 42 13.53 -3.01 -7.71
N TYR A 43 13.74 -2.00 -6.88
CA TYR A 43 13.05 -1.77 -5.62
C TYR A 43 12.71 -0.28 -5.47
N ALA A 44 11.76 0.02 -4.57
CA ALA A 44 11.56 1.37 -4.07
C ALA A 44 12.34 1.54 -2.76
N CYS A 45 13.09 2.63 -2.63
CA CYS A 45 13.82 2.96 -1.42
C CYS A 45 13.32 4.28 -0.85
N LYS A 46 12.58 4.23 0.27
CA LYS A 46 12.15 5.40 1.04
C LYS A 46 13.29 5.81 1.96
N ILE A 47 13.77 7.04 1.78
CA ILE A 47 14.88 7.62 2.53
C ILE A 47 14.32 8.64 3.50
N ILE A 48 14.49 8.39 4.79
CA ILE A 48 14.00 9.24 5.88
C ILE A 48 15.21 9.77 6.65
N THR A 49 15.31 11.10 6.78
CA THR A 49 16.37 11.73 7.56
C THR A 49 16.18 11.44 9.04
N LYS A 50 17.22 11.03 9.77
CA LYS A 50 17.10 10.76 11.21
C LYS A 50 16.64 11.99 12.00
N HIS A 51 17.04 13.19 11.56
CA HIS A 51 16.67 14.45 12.20
C HIS A 51 15.17 14.80 12.06
N THR A 52 14.43 14.20 11.12
CA THR A 52 12.97 14.37 11.06
C THR A 52 12.23 13.46 12.04
N ILE A 53 12.95 12.55 12.71
CA ILE A 53 12.45 11.65 13.75
C ILE A 53 13.21 11.97 15.05
N ASP A 54 13.07 13.21 15.50
CA ASP A 54 13.88 13.75 16.61
C ASP A 54 13.29 13.39 17.98
N SER A 55 11.95 13.33 18.08
CA SER A 55 11.27 13.02 19.33
C SER A 55 11.19 11.50 19.58
N MET A 56 11.19 11.09 20.86
CA MET A 56 10.96 9.69 21.25
C MET A 56 9.61 9.16 20.73
N ILE A 57 8.59 10.02 20.68
CA ILE A 57 7.26 9.68 20.17
C ILE A 57 7.33 9.36 18.68
N ASP A 58 8.07 10.15 17.89
CA ASP A 58 8.22 9.90 16.46
C ASP A 58 9.04 8.65 16.19
N LYS A 59 10.07 8.37 17.00
CA LYS A 59 10.84 7.11 16.93
C LYS A 59 9.96 5.89 17.19
N SER A 60 9.15 5.92 18.25
CA SER A 60 8.23 4.83 18.59
C SER A 60 7.17 4.60 17.51
N LYS A 61 6.62 5.67 16.92
CA LYS A 61 5.68 5.55 15.80
C LYS A 61 6.35 4.95 14.56
N PHE A 62 7.56 5.40 14.24
CA PHE A 62 8.32 4.89 13.10
C PHE A 62 8.70 3.42 13.28
N GLU A 63 9.17 3.03 14.47
CA GLU A 63 9.42 1.63 14.80
C GLU A 63 8.17 0.77 14.63
N LYS A 64 7.04 1.25 15.13
CA LYS A 64 5.75 0.57 14.99
C LYS A 64 5.34 0.39 13.52
N GLU A 65 5.50 1.41 12.67
CA GLU A 65 5.27 1.33 11.22
C GLU A 65 6.08 0.18 10.61
N ILE A 66 7.39 0.14 10.89
CA ILE A 66 8.30 -0.88 10.35
C ILE A 66 7.96 -2.29 10.86
N ARG A 67 7.64 -2.43 12.16
CA ARG A 67 7.25 -3.73 12.74
C ARG A 67 5.91 -4.23 12.22
N ILE A 68 4.96 -3.34 11.93
CA ILE A 68 3.72 -3.70 11.24
C ILE A 68 4.07 -4.19 9.84
N MET A 69 4.78 -3.39 9.04
CA MET A 69 5.15 -3.76 7.67
C MET A 69 5.89 -5.10 7.59
N GLN A 70 6.79 -5.37 8.54
CA GLN A 70 7.55 -6.63 8.60
C GLN A 70 6.65 -7.86 8.83
N GLN A 71 5.47 -7.73 9.43
CA GLN A 71 4.56 -8.85 9.66
C GLN A 71 3.60 -9.10 8.49
N LEU A 72 3.43 -8.12 7.60
CA LEU A 72 2.44 -8.17 6.53
C LEU A 72 2.97 -8.85 5.26
N HIS A 73 2.64 -10.13 5.12
CA HIS A 73 3.00 -10.97 3.98
C HIS A 73 1.74 -11.31 3.18
N SER A 74 1.39 -10.44 2.24
CA SER A 74 0.24 -10.63 1.36
C SER A 74 0.56 -10.11 -0.03
N PRO A 75 0.13 -10.80 -1.10
CA PRO A 75 0.33 -10.31 -2.46
C PRO A 75 -0.42 -9.01 -2.76
N ARG A 76 -1.39 -8.61 -1.91
CA ARG A 76 -2.13 -7.34 -2.02
C ARG A 76 -1.52 -6.22 -1.19
N ILE A 77 -0.33 -6.42 -0.61
CA ILE A 77 0.37 -5.44 0.22
C ILE A 77 1.80 -5.25 -0.31
N VAL A 78 2.28 -4.01 -0.35
CA VAL A 78 3.67 -3.69 -0.68
C VAL A 78 4.62 -4.39 0.30
N GLN A 79 5.47 -5.25 -0.24
CA GLN A 79 6.37 -6.07 0.58
C GLN A 79 7.63 -5.32 1.02
N LEU A 80 8.06 -5.54 2.26
CA LEU A 80 9.30 -5.02 2.81
C LEU A 80 10.47 -5.98 2.51
N PHE A 81 11.50 -5.50 1.81
CA PHE A 81 12.64 -6.31 1.37
C PHE A 81 13.90 -6.08 2.20
N ASP A 82 14.15 -4.84 2.62
CA ASP A 82 15.37 -4.53 3.36
C ASP A 82 15.22 -3.29 4.25
N LEU A 83 16.07 -3.22 5.26
CA LEU A 83 16.21 -2.11 6.20
C LEU A 83 17.68 -1.79 6.35
N LEU A 84 18.07 -0.58 6.00
CA LEU A 84 19.46 -0.10 6.07
C LEU A 84 19.49 1.28 6.70
N LYS A 85 20.59 1.64 7.35
CA LYS A 85 20.79 2.98 7.93
C LYS A 85 22.23 3.43 7.77
N ASP A 86 22.43 4.73 7.76
CA ASP A 86 23.75 5.35 7.94
C ASP A 86 23.70 6.35 9.10
N THR A 87 24.70 7.22 9.21
CA THR A 87 24.76 8.24 10.26
C THR A 87 23.65 9.29 10.15
N MET A 88 23.09 9.51 8.96
CA MET A 88 22.17 10.61 8.66
C MET A 88 20.75 10.16 8.35
N ASN A 89 20.55 8.95 7.81
CA ASN A 89 19.30 8.50 7.20
C ASN A 89 18.95 7.05 7.55
N TYR A 90 17.65 6.78 7.55
CA TYR A 90 17.06 5.45 7.41
C TYR A 90 16.69 5.19 5.95
N TYR A 91 16.85 3.94 5.50
CA TYR A 91 16.56 3.48 4.16
C TYR A 91 15.66 2.24 4.25
N ILE A 92 14.43 2.37 3.76
CA ILE A 92 13.41 1.32 3.81
C ILE A 92 13.23 0.84 2.37
N VAL A 93 13.64 -0.39 2.09
CA VAL A 93 13.59 -0.98 0.75
C VAL A 93 12.35 -1.84 0.64
N THR A 94 11.47 -1.50 -0.29
CA THR A 94 10.19 -2.17 -0.53
C THR A 94 10.04 -2.58 -1.99
N GLU A 95 9.00 -3.36 -2.24
CA GLU A 95 8.53 -3.68 -3.60
C GLU A 95 8.36 -2.39 -4.43
N LEU A 96 8.83 -2.43 -5.68
CA LEU A 96 8.61 -1.36 -6.65
C LEU A 96 7.33 -1.63 -7.44
N CYS A 97 6.35 -0.74 -7.31
CA CYS A 97 5.12 -0.77 -8.09
C CYS A 97 5.24 0.24 -9.25
N THR A 98 5.28 -0.22 -10.50
CA THR A 98 5.48 0.68 -11.66
C THR A 98 4.18 1.14 -12.33
N GLY A 99 3.03 0.57 -11.96
CA GLY A 99 1.71 0.92 -12.51
C GLY A 99 1.12 2.23 -11.99
N GLY A 100 1.84 2.94 -11.12
CA GLY A 100 1.39 4.18 -10.49
C GLY A 100 0.44 3.92 -9.31
N ASP A 101 -0.38 4.92 -9.00
CA ASP A 101 -1.37 4.87 -7.91
C ASP A 101 -2.81 4.94 -8.44
N MET A 102 -3.77 4.42 -7.67
CA MET A 102 -5.19 4.39 -8.03
C MET A 102 -5.74 5.80 -8.25
N PHE A 103 -5.19 6.80 -7.55
CA PHE A 103 -5.57 8.19 -7.76
C PHE A 103 -5.28 8.65 -9.20
N GLN A 104 -4.10 8.37 -9.75
CA GLN A 104 -3.77 8.64 -11.15
C GLN A 104 -4.66 7.86 -12.10
N GLN A 105 -4.98 6.60 -11.78
CA GLN A 105 -5.87 5.79 -12.61
C GLN A 105 -7.25 6.42 -12.76
N ILE A 106 -7.84 6.91 -11.66
CA ILE A 106 -9.12 7.62 -11.69
C ILE A 106 -9.00 8.91 -12.51
N LEU A 107 -7.95 9.71 -12.25
CA LEU A 107 -7.77 11.00 -12.93
C LEU A 107 -7.60 10.88 -14.46
N GLN A 108 -6.80 9.90 -14.89
CA GLN A 108 -6.49 9.68 -16.31
C GLN A 108 -7.71 9.15 -17.07
N ASN A 109 -8.48 8.26 -16.46
CA ASN A 109 -9.66 7.65 -17.09
C ASN A 109 -10.96 8.45 -16.84
N LYS A 110 -10.91 9.53 -16.05
CA LYS A 110 -12.05 10.28 -15.48
C LYS A 110 -12.88 9.47 -14.48
N LYS A 111 -13.16 8.20 -14.77
CA LYS A 111 -13.71 7.17 -13.87
C LYS A 111 -13.16 5.80 -14.30
N ILE A 112 -13.22 4.83 -13.40
CA ILE A 112 -12.88 3.44 -13.71
C ILE A 112 -14.18 2.72 -14.10
N PRO A 113 -14.23 2.04 -15.26
CA PRO A 113 -15.39 1.22 -15.63
C PRO A 113 -15.71 0.21 -14.55
N GLU A 114 -17.00 0.02 -14.28
CA GLU A 114 -17.46 -0.79 -13.14
C GLU A 114 -16.85 -2.21 -13.15
N GLU A 115 -16.81 -2.87 -14.30
CA GLU A 115 -16.21 -4.20 -14.47
C GLU A 115 -14.75 -4.27 -14.01
N ARG A 116 -13.97 -3.21 -14.25
CA ARG A 116 -12.59 -3.12 -13.76
C ARG A 116 -12.53 -2.70 -12.29
N ALA A 117 -13.43 -1.82 -11.87
CA ALA A 117 -13.53 -1.37 -10.47
C ALA A 117 -13.88 -2.53 -9.53
N LYS A 118 -14.69 -3.50 -9.99
CA LYS A 118 -15.01 -4.73 -9.25
C LYS A 118 -13.75 -5.54 -8.92
N ILE A 119 -12.84 -5.71 -9.88
CA ILE A 119 -11.56 -6.42 -9.68
C ILE A 119 -10.72 -5.70 -8.63
N TYR A 120 -10.58 -4.38 -8.77
CA TYR A 120 -9.86 -3.56 -7.81
C TYR A 120 -10.49 -3.56 -6.41
N ALA A 121 -11.81 -3.48 -6.31
CA ALA A 121 -12.52 -3.54 -5.04
C ALA A 121 -12.32 -4.89 -4.36
N LYS A 122 -12.38 -6.00 -5.11
CA LYS A 122 -12.09 -7.33 -4.57
C LYS A 122 -10.67 -7.42 -4.01
N GLN A 123 -9.66 -7.00 -4.77
CA GLN A 123 -8.27 -7.02 -4.32
C GLN A 123 -8.01 -6.11 -3.11
N LEU A 124 -8.66 -4.96 -3.06
CA LEU A 124 -8.61 -4.06 -1.90
C LEU A 124 -9.24 -4.73 -0.68
N LEU A 125 -10.43 -5.33 -0.81
CA LEU A 125 -11.10 -6.04 0.27
C LEU A 125 -10.32 -7.27 0.75
N GLU A 126 -9.63 -7.99 -0.15
CA GLU A 126 -8.67 -9.04 0.21
C GLU A 126 -7.54 -8.50 1.09
N ALA A 127 -6.97 -7.34 0.74
CA ALA A 127 -5.95 -6.68 1.55
C ALA A 127 -6.48 -6.27 2.92
N ILE A 128 -7.69 -5.67 2.97
CA ILE A 128 -8.32 -5.22 4.21
C ILE A 128 -8.68 -6.39 5.13
N SER A 129 -9.32 -7.43 4.58
CA SER A 129 -9.61 -8.67 5.30
C SER A 129 -8.34 -9.27 5.92
N TYR A 130 -7.25 -9.32 5.15
CA TYR A 130 -5.97 -9.83 5.63
C TYR A 130 -5.42 -9.03 6.82
N ILE A 131 -5.31 -7.70 6.72
CA ILE A 131 -4.76 -6.89 7.81
C ILE A 131 -5.68 -6.89 9.04
N HIS A 132 -7.00 -6.89 8.85
CA HIS A 132 -7.97 -6.90 9.94
C HIS A 132 -7.94 -8.21 10.73
N LYS A 133 -7.67 -9.34 10.09
CA LYS A 133 -7.45 -10.65 10.75
C LYS A 133 -6.18 -10.69 11.59
N LEU A 134 -5.17 -9.90 11.23
CA LEU A 134 -3.97 -9.67 12.02
C LEU A 134 -4.13 -8.56 13.08
N ASN A 135 -5.37 -8.08 13.28
CA ASN A 135 -5.70 -6.95 14.17
C ASN A 135 -4.92 -5.66 13.85
N VAL A 136 -4.58 -5.45 12.58
CA VAL A 136 -4.00 -4.21 12.06
C VAL A 136 -5.08 -3.44 11.33
N CYS A 137 -5.23 -2.14 11.61
CA CYS A 137 -5.97 -1.23 10.73
C CYS A 137 -5.05 -0.23 10.06
N HIS A 138 -5.43 0.15 8.85
CA HIS A 138 -4.65 1.03 8.00
C HIS A 138 -4.79 2.49 8.44
N ARG A 139 -6.03 2.98 8.62
CA ARG A 139 -6.42 4.30 9.16
C ARG A 139 -6.07 5.53 8.32
N ASP A 140 -5.47 5.36 7.15
CA ASP A 140 -5.32 6.39 6.11
C ASP A 140 -5.56 5.80 4.71
N LEU A 141 -6.64 5.03 4.54
CA LEU A 141 -7.01 4.51 3.23
C LEU A 141 -7.43 5.64 2.29
N LYS A 142 -6.79 5.68 1.13
CA LYS A 142 -7.07 6.62 0.04
C LYS A 142 -6.48 6.08 -1.27
N PRO A 143 -6.95 6.55 -2.44
CA PRO A 143 -6.47 6.09 -3.74
C PRO A 143 -4.95 6.28 -3.94
N GLU A 144 -4.31 7.27 -3.30
CA GLU A 144 -2.86 7.46 -3.38
C GLU A 144 -2.05 6.35 -2.69
N ASN A 145 -2.65 5.65 -1.72
CA ASN A 145 -1.99 4.56 -0.97
C ASN A 145 -2.22 3.18 -1.60
N ILE A 146 -3.00 3.12 -2.69
CA ILE A 146 -3.30 1.92 -3.46
C ILE A 146 -2.44 1.98 -4.74
N LEU A 147 -1.32 1.27 -4.73
CA LEU A 147 -0.41 1.21 -5.87
C LEU A 147 -0.80 0.09 -6.83
N LEU A 148 -0.32 0.17 -8.07
CA LEU A 148 -0.44 -0.90 -9.05
C LEU A 148 0.93 -1.49 -9.38
N ASP A 149 1.04 -2.81 -9.30
CA ASP A 149 2.23 -3.54 -9.72
C ASP A 149 2.35 -3.63 -11.26
N ASN A 150 3.33 -4.37 -11.75
CA ASN A 150 3.61 -4.52 -13.18
C ASN A 150 2.51 -5.30 -13.92
N ASN A 151 1.71 -6.09 -13.20
CA ASN A 151 0.57 -6.84 -13.75
C ASN A 151 -0.72 -6.00 -13.72
N GLY A 152 -0.69 -4.81 -13.11
CA GLY A 152 -1.86 -3.98 -12.90
C GLY A 152 -2.71 -4.44 -11.71
N ASP A 153 -2.16 -5.25 -10.81
CA ASP A 153 -2.79 -5.66 -9.57
C ASP A 153 -2.50 -4.68 -8.45
N ILE A 154 -3.44 -4.56 -7.50
CA ILE A 154 -3.32 -3.65 -6.37
C ILE A 154 -2.30 -4.13 -5.34
N LYS A 155 -1.51 -3.18 -4.87
CA LYS A 155 -0.64 -3.27 -3.70
C LYS A 155 -0.97 -2.13 -2.73
N LEU A 156 -1.56 -2.46 -1.59
CA LEU A 156 -1.78 -1.50 -0.50
C LEU A 156 -0.44 -1.10 0.13
N SER A 157 -0.25 0.19 0.37
CA SER A 157 1.00 0.79 0.83
C SER A 157 0.76 1.86 1.90
N ASP A 158 1.85 2.36 2.51
CA ASP A 158 1.86 3.47 3.47
C ASP A 158 1.13 3.21 4.80
N PHE A 159 1.74 2.36 5.63
CA PHE A 159 1.24 1.98 6.96
C PHE A 159 1.63 2.96 8.08
N GLY A 160 2.00 4.21 7.75
CA GLY A 160 2.48 5.20 8.72
C GLY A 160 1.45 5.64 9.79
N PHE A 161 0.15 5.45 9.52
CA PHE A 161 -0.93 5.67 10.48
C PHE A 161 -1.48 4.37 11.09
N SER A 162 -0.93 3.24 10.68
CA SER A 162 -1.45 1.93 11.06
C SER A 162 -1.18 1.60 12.51
N LYS A 163 -2.06 0.79 13.08
CA LYS A 163 -2.03 0.45 14.50
C LYS A 163 -2.53 -0.98 14.72
N PHE A 164 -1.82 -1.73 15.56
CA PHE A 164 -2.36 -2.92 16.22
C PHE A 164 -3.47 -2.51 17.17
N ILE A 165 -4.60 -3.20 17.06
CA ILE A 165 -5.83 -2.87 17.77
C ILE A 165 -6.05 -3.85 18.90
N ASP A 166 -6.30 -3.28 20.07
CA ASP A 166 -6.73 -3.92 21.31
C ASP A 166 -8.10 -3.39 21.79
N GLY A 167 -8.86 -2.73 20.91
CA GLY A 167 -10.18 -2.15 21.23
C GLY A 167 -10.48 -0.86 20.45
N LEU A 168 -11.27 0.02 21.05
CA LEU A 168 -11.61 1.31 20.45
C LEU A 168 -10.40 2.26 20.43
N THR A 169 -10.45 3.27 19.56
CA THR A 169 -9.42 4.31 19.51
C THR A 169 -10.01 5.72 19.42
N HIS A 170 -9.33 6.68 20.05
CA HIS A 170 -9.72 8.10 20.05
C HIS A 170 -8.93 8.95 19.03
N THR A 171 -7.85 8.42 18.44
CA THR A 171 -6.92 9.25 17.67
C THR A 171 -7.52 9.62 16.30
N SER A 172 -7.69 10.91 16.02
CA SER A 172 -8.08 11.40 14.70
C SER A 172 -6.85 11.47 13.78
N CYS A 173 -6.82 10.65 12.73
CA CYS A 173 -5.76 10.65 11.73
C CYS A 173 -6.31 10.27 10.35
N GLY A 174 -5.46 10.38 9.33
CA GLY A 174 -5.83 10.09 7.95
C GLY A 174 -6.40 11.29 7.19
N SER A 175 -6.73 11.05 5.94
CA SER A 175 -7.15 12.08 4.99
C SER A 175 -8.61 12.45 5.18
N TYR A 176 -8.87 13.73 5.51
CA TYR A 176 -10.18 14.24 5.96
C TYR A 176 -11.39 13.83 5.10
N VAL A 177 -11.25 13.78 3.77
CA VAL A 177 -12.34 13.42 2.85
C VAL A 177 -12.66 11.92 2.83
N TYR A 178 -11.82 11.07 3.41
CA TYR A 178 -12.04 9.63 3.54
C TYR A 178 -12.38 9.24 4.99
N ALA A 179 -12.41 10.20 5.92
CA ALA A 179 -12.69 9.97 7.31
C ALA A 179 -14.17 9.62 7.53
N ALA A 180 -14.41 8.66 8.41
CA ALA A 180 -15.75 8.24 8.80
C ALA A 180 -16.41 9.24 9.78
N PRO A 181 -17.76 9.26 9.88
CA PRO A 181 -18.51 10.14 10.78
C PRO A 181 -17.97 10.16 12.20
N GLU A 182 -17.73 9.00 12.78
CA GLU A 182 -17.28 8.80 14.17
C GLU A 182 -15.89 9.39 14.43
N ILE A 183 -15.00 9.35 13.43
CA ILE A 183 -13.69 10.03 13.51
C ILE A 183 -13.87 11.54 13.61
N LEU A 184 -14.81 12.10 12.84
CA LEU A 184 -15.07 13.55 12.81
C LEU A 184 -15.84 14.02 14.04
N GLU A 185 -16.62 13.14 14.67
CA GLU A 185 -17.31 13.37 15.95
C GLU A 185 -16.34 13.40 17.13
N GLY A 186 -15.16 12.76 16.98
CA GLY A 186 -14.11 12.79 17.98
C GLY A 186 -14.40 11.87 19.17
N THR A 187 -15.24 10.86 18.97
CA THR A 187 -15.56 9.81 19.94
C THR A 187 -14.61 8.62 19.77
N ASP A 188 -14.60 7.73 20.76
CA ASP A 188 -13.95 6.43 20.61
C ASP A 188 -14.65 5.62 19.51
N TYR A 189 -13.86 5.05 18.59
CA TYR A 189 -14.39 4.33 17.44
C TYR A 189 -13.68 3.01 17.19
N ASP A 190 -14.36 2.10 16.47
CA ASP A 190 -13.75 0.90 15.90
C ASP A 190 -13.01 1.27 14.60
N PRO A 191 -11.66 1.24 14.60
CA PRO A 191 -10.87 1.54 13.41
C PRO A 191 -11.10 0.57 12.24
N LYS A 192 -11.57 -0.67 12.47
CA LYS A 192 -11.92 -1.62 11.39
C LYS A 192 -13.12 -1.11 10.61
N LYS A 193 -14.19 -0.68 11.29
CA LYS A 193 -15.38 -0.09 10.65
C LYS A 193 -15.06 1.23 9.94
N SER A 194 -14.07 1.98 10.44
CA SER A 194 -13.60 3.19 9.78
C SER A 194 -12.81 2.91 8.50
N ASP A 195 -11.96 1.88 8.49
CA ASP A 195 -11.29 1.42 7.25
C ASP A 195 -12.34 1.00 6.20
N ILE A 196 -13.39 0.28 6.60
CA ILE A 196 -14.48 -0.11 5.70
C ILE A 196 -15.18 1.11 5.10
N TRP A 197 -15.49 2.14 5.89
CA TRP A 197 -16.04 3.39 5.37
C TRP A 197 -15.15 3.99 4.28
N ALA A 198 -13.84 4.08 4.53
CA ALA A 198 -12.89 4.61 3.56
C ALA A 198 -12.85 3.76 2.27
N VAL A 199 -12.98 2.43 2.35
CA VAL A 199 -13.16 1.55 1.18
C VAL A 199 -14.39 1.95 0.36
N GLY A 200 -15.53 2.22 1.00
CA GLY A 200 -16.74 2.68 0.32
C GLY A 200 -16.56 4.00 -0.41
N VAL A 201 -15.89 4.97 0.21
CA VAL A 201 -15.54 6.26 -0.41
C VAL A 201 -14.61 6.05 -1.62
N ILE A 202 -13.65 5.13 -1.53
CA ILE A 202 -12.73 4.79 -2.62
C ILE A 202 -13.48 4.12 -3.78
N ILE A 203 -14.37 3.14 -3.50
CA ILE A 203 -15.18 2.49 -4.53
C ILE A 203 -16.05 3.52 -5.24
N TYR A 204 -16.73 4.39 -4.50
CA TYR A 204 -17.50 5.51 -5.07
C TYR A 204 -16.63 6.37 -5.99
N ALA A 205 -15.43 6.76 -5.53
CA ALA A 205 -14.51 7.57 -6.32
C ALA A 205 -14.02 6.86 -7.58
N MET A 206 -13.79 5.54 -7.53
CA MET A 206 -13.44 4.74 -8.70
C MET A 206 -14.55 4.79 -9.75
N VAL A 207 -15.78 4.44 -9.38
CA VAL A 207 -16.87 4.24 -10.36
C VAL A 207 -17.52 5.55 -10.83
N THR A 208 -17.42 6.63 -10.05
CA THR A 208 -17.99 7.94 -10.41
C THR A 208 -16.96 8.96 -10.91
N GLY A 209 -15.69 8.80 -10.55
CA GLY A 209 -14.65 9.82 -10.78
C GLY A 209 -14.69 10.98 -9.79
N GLN A 210 -15.56 10.93 -8.79
CA GLN A 210 -15.85 12.03 -7.89
C GLN A 210 -15.92 11.53 -6.44
N LEU A 211 -15.67 12.39 -5.46
CA LEU A 211 -15.93 12.03 -4.07
C LEU A 211 -17.44 12.08 -3.77
N PRO A 212 -17.97 11.34 -2.78
CA PRO A 212 -19.40 11.40 -2.43
C PRO A 212 -19.86 12.78 -1.93
N TRP A 213 -18.90 13.65 -1.61
CA TRP A 213 -19.13 14.93 -0.94
C TRP A 213 -19.22 16.09 -1.94
N THR A 214 -20.06 17.06 -1.63
CA THR A 214 -20.27 18.27 -2.45
C THR A 214 -19.71 19.52 -1.77
N LYS A 215 -19.63 19.51 -0.44
CA LYS A 215 -19.21 20.69 0.33
C LYS A 215 -17.70 20.87 0.30
N ARG A 216 -17.27 22.09 0.00
CA ARG A 216 -15.86 22.47 -0.16
C ARG A 216 -15.23 23.07 1.10
N ASN A 217 -16.06 23.64 1.98
CA ASN A 217 -15.64 24.17 3.28
C ASN A 217 -15.50 22.99 4.26
N GLN A 218 -14.41 22.94 5.03
CA GLN A 218 -14.15 21.82 5.95
C GLN A 218 -15.26 21.63 6.99
N HIS A 219 -15.83 22.71 7.53
CA HIS A 219 -16.93 22.64 8.50
C HIS A 219 -18.21 22.08 7.86
N GLU A 220 -18.57 22.58 6.68
CA GLU A 220 -19.75 22.08 5.95
C GLU A 220 -19.56 20.64 5.47
N LEU A 221 -18.35 20.29 5.03
CA LEU A 221 -17.96 18.93 4.68
C LEU A 221 -18.07 18.00 5.89
N SER A 222 -17.61 18.45 7.06
CA SER A 222 -17.78 17.72 8.31
C SER A 222 -19.26 17.44 8.57
N LYS A 223 -20.11 18.46 8.48
CA LYS A 223 -21.55 18.32 8.68
C LYS A 223 -22.17 17.35 7.67
N GLN A 224 -21.77 17.42 6.40
CA GLN A 224 -22.24 16.53 5.34
C GLN A 224 -21.85 15.07 5.62
N ILE A 225 -20.58 14.81 5.96
CA ILE A 225 -20.08 13.48 6.27
C ILE A 225 -20.77 12.92 7.52
N LYS A 226 -20.84 13.69 8.60
CA LYS A 226 -21.53 13.29 9.85
C LYS A 226 -23.01 12.97 9.64
N ALA A 227 -23.68 13.70 8.74
CA ALA A 227 -25.06 13.43 8.38
C ALA A 227 -25.23 12.28 7.37
N CYS A 228 -24.13 11.66 6.91
CA CYS A 228 -24.11 10.65 5.85
C CYS A 228 -24.85 11.08 4.57
N GLN A 229 -24.70 12.35 4.18
CA GLN A 229 -25.43 12.93 3.05
C GLN A 229 -24.59 12.90 1.76
N TYR A 230 -24.92 11.99 0.85
CA TYR A 230 -24.31 11.89 -0.47
C TYR A 230 -25.35 11.54 -1.54
N LYS A 231 -25.00 11.74 -2.82
CA LYS A 231 -25.86 11.38 -3.94
C LYS A 231 -25.55 9.95 -4.41
N ILE A 232 -26.59 9.13 -4.48
CA ILE A 232 -26.52 7.80 -5.09
C ILE A 232 -26.40 7.96 -6.62
N PRO A 233 -25.36 7.38 -7.27
CA PRO A 233 -25.22 7.43 -8.73
C PRO A 233 -26.33 6.63 -9.42
N GLN A 234 -26.89 7.13 -10.53
CA GLN A 234 -27.97 6.43 -11.25
C GLN A 234 -27.47 5.46 -12.33
N ASP A 235 -26.22 5.60 -12.76
CA ASP A 235 -25.64 4.85 -13.89
C ASP A 235 -24.86 3.59 -13.48
N LEU A 236 -25.08 3.08 -12.26
CA LEU A 236 -24.36 1.91 -11.72
C LEU A 236 -25.30 0.72 -11.60
N SER A 237 -24.75 -0.50 -11.62
CA SER A 237 -25.53 -1.72 -11.35
C SER A 237 -26.15 -1.70 -9.94
N GLU A 238 -27.28 -2.39 -9.78
CA GLU A 238 -27.93 -2.52 -8.48
C GLU A 238 -27.01 -3.17 -7.45
N GLU A 239 -26.17 -4.12 -7.87
CA GLU A 239 -25.19 -4.78 -7.00
C GLU A 239 -24.08 -3.82 -6.54
N CYS A 240 -23.60 -2.95 -7.44
CA CYS A 240 -22.61 -1.91 -7.09
C CYS A 240 -23.19 -0.93 -6.08
N LEU A 241 -24.42 -0.46 -6.35
CA LEU A 241 -25.13 0.45 -5.48
C LEU A 241 -25.36 -0.16 -4.11
N SER A 242 -25.81 -1.42 -4.05
CA SER A 242 -26.00 -2.16 -2.81
C SER A 242 -24.73 -2.18 -1.95
N VAL A 243 -23.56 -2.45 -2.55
CA VAL A 243 -22.27 -2.42 -1.85
C VAL A 243 -21.94 -1.02 -1.33
N ILE A 244 -22.04 0.01 -2.18
CA ILE A 244 -21.73 1.40 -1.78
C ILE A 244 -22.66 1.85 -0.64
N THR A 245 -23.96 1.63 -0.77
CA THR A 245 -24.94 2.04 0.24
C THR A 245 -24.84 1.20 1.51
N GLY A 246 -24.47 -0.07 1.43
CA GLY A 246 -24.24 -0.93 2.60
C GLY A 246 -22.99 -0.52 3.39
N ILE A 247 -21.95 -0.01 2.71
CA ILE A 247 -20.73 0.48 3.36
C ILE A 247 -20.91 1.89 3.95
N LEU A 248 -21.49 2.80 3.17
CA LEU A 248 -21.64 4.21 3.54
C LEU A 248 -22.87 4.41 4.44
N GLN A 249 -22.84 3.75 5.59
CA GLN A 249 -23.81 3.87 6.68
C GLN A 249 -23.24 4.76 7.78
N ARG A 250 -24.12 5.59 8.38
CA ARG A 250 -23.73 6.50 9.45
C ARG A 250 -23.19 5.70 10.64
N GLU A 251 -24.00 4.78 11.14
CA GLU A 251 -23.65 3.96 12.30
C GLU A 251 -22.59 2.92 11.90
N PRO A 252 -21.44 2.85 12.61
CA PRO A 252 -20.38 1.89 12.29
C PRO A 252 -20.83 0.43 12.36
N GLU A 253 -21.85 0.12 13.18
CA GLU A 253 -22.34 -1.25 13.36
C GLU A 253 -23.13 -1.78 12.17
N ASP A 254 -23.76 -0.90 11.41
CA ASP A 254 -24.48 -1.28 10.19
C ASP A 254 -23.55 -1.55 9.01
N ARG A 255 -22.25 -1.25 9.14
CA ARG A 255 -21.26 -1.47 8.09
C ARG A 255 -20.80 -2.93 8.09
N PRO A 256 -20.84 -3.63 6.95
CA PRO A 256 -20.35 -5.00 6.84
C PRO A 256 -18.82 -5.06 6.98
N SER A 257 -18.31 -6.21 7.41
CA SER A 257 -16.88 -6.52 7.38
C SER A 257 -16.36 -6.74 5.96
N ALA A 258 -15.03 -6.69 5.79
CA ALA A 258 -14.41 -7.02 4.50
C ALA A 258 -14.72 -8.45 4.04
N ASP A 259 -14.81 -9.41 4.97
CA ASP A 259 -15.15 -10.81 4.67
C ASP A 259 -16.61 -10.99 4.21
N GLU A 260 -17.53 -10.17 4.71
CA GLU A 260 -18.92 -10.14 4.24
C GLU A 260 -19.03 -9.49 2.86
N LEU A 261 -18.32 -8.38 2.64
CA LEU A 261 -18.26 -7.70 1.34
C LEU A 261 -17.66 -8.57 0.23
N LEU A 262 -16.65 -9.39 0.55
CA LEU A 262 -16.05 -10.34 -0.39
C LEU A 262 -17.04 -11.41 -0.88
N LYS A 263 -18.14 -11.64 -0.15
CA LYS A 263 -19.23 -12.56 -0.52
C LYS A 263 -20.39 -11.86 -1.21
N SER A 264 -20.29 -10.55 -1.46
CA SER A 264 -21.37 -9.78 -2.08
C SER A 264 -21.61 -10.21 -3.53
N PRO A 265 -22.87 -10.15 -4.02
CA PRO A 265 -23.18 -10.47 -5.40
C PRO A 265 -22.39 -9.67 -6.43
N TRP A 266 -22.03 -8.43 -6.09
CA TRP A 266 -21.24 -7.54 -6.94
C TRP A 266 -19.86 -8.10 -7.32
N LEU A 267 -19.29 -8.94 -6.45
CA LEU A 267 -17.95 -9.53 -6.63
C LEU A 267 -17.98 -11.00 -7.07
N ASN A 268 -19.17 -11.54 -7.36
CA ASN A 268 -19.32 -12.89 -7.89
C ASN A 268 -18.56 -13.03 -9.23
N ASN A 269 -18.08 -14.24 -9.51
CA ASN A 269 -17.39 -14.61 -10.76
C ASN A 269 -16.05 -13.91 -11.03
N ILE A 270 -15.55 -13.06 -10.12
CA ILE A 270 -14.19 -12.55 -10.24
C ILE A 270 -13.23 -13.60 -9.71
N VAL A 271 -12.37 -14.13 -10.57
CA VAL A 271 -11.27 -14.99 -10.14
C VAL A 271 -10.04 -14.11 -9.95
N THR A 272 -9.67 -13.88 -8.68
CA THR A 272 -8.36 -13.33 -8.34
C THR A 272 -7.37 -14.48 -8.29
N MET A 273 -6.37 -14.46 -9.17
CA MET A 273 -5.35 -15.51 -9.14
C MET A 273 -4.56 -15.40 -7.83
N PRO A 274 -4.39 -16.49 -7.07
CA PRO A 274 -3.49 -16.49 -5.94
C PRO A 274 -2.08 -16.26 -6.49
N SER A 275 -1.46 -15.13 -6.10
CA SER A 275 -0.06 -14.90 -6.42
C SER A 275 0.77 -15.95 -5.71
N SER A 276 1.31 -16.90 -6.48
CA SER A 276 2.15 -17.99 -5.99
C SER A 276 3.59 -17.53 -5.67
N GLN A 277 3.77 -16.23 -5.43
CA GLN A 277 5.07 -15.63 -5.20
C GLN A 277 5.51 -15.87 -3.76
N ILE A 278 6.73 -16.40 -3.60
CA ILE A 278 7.41 -16.42 -2.31
C ILE A 278 7.65 -14.96 -1.91
N LEU A 279 6.98 -14.52 -0.85
CA LEU A 279 7.11 -13.17 -0.33
C LEU A 279 8.39 -13.06 0.52
N PRO A 280 9.10 -11.92 0.47
CA PRO A 280 10.30 -11.72 1.26
C PRO A 280 9.95 -11.71 2.76
N ILE A 281 10.84 -12.24 3.58
CA ILE A 281 10.73 -12.19 5.04
C ILE A 281 11.96 -11.49 5.60
N ILE A 282 11.74 -10.43 6.36
CA ILE A 282 12.79 -9.82 7.19
C ILE A 282 12.71 -10.43 8.59
N SER A 283 13.82 -10.98 9.07
CA SER A 283 13.92 -11.51 10.43
C SER A 283 13.72 -10.41 11.48
N LEU A 284 13.07 -10.72 12.60
CA LEU A 284 12.94 -9.80 13.74
C LEU A 284 14.29 -9.28 14.23
N LYS A 285 15.33 -10.14 14.27
CA LYS A 285 16.69 -9.75 14.61
C LYS A 285 17.21 -8.55 13.80
N LYS A 286 16.95 -8.56 12.50
CA LYS A 286 17.35 -7.46 11.59
C LYS A 286 16.59 -6.16 11.90
N VAL A 287 15.33 -6.25 12.32
CA VAL A 287 14.55 -5.08 12.75
C VAL A 287 15.10 -4.53 14.07
N ASP A 288 15.45 -5.39 15.02
CA ASP A 288 16.02 -4.97 16.31
C ASP A 288 17.41 -4.32 16.13
N GLU A 289 18.28 -4.92 15.29
CA GLU A 289 19.56 -4.34 14.87
C GLU A 289 19.39 -2.98 14.18
N PHE A 290 18.34 -2.85 13.34
CA PHE A 290 18.02 -1.59 12.66
C PHE A 290 17.68 -0.48 13.66
N PHE A 291 17.01 -0.80 14.76
CA PHE A 291 16.66 0.17 15.81
C PHE A 291 17.65 0.26 16.98
N GLU A 292 18.75 -0.49 16.97
CA GLU A 292 19.76 -0.50 18.05
C GLU A 292 19.18 -0.95 19.39
N LEU A 293 18.20 -1.84 19.33
CA LEU A 293 17.66 -2.49 20.51
C LEU A 293 18.61 -3.64 20.85
N GLU A 294 19.55 -3.38 21.75
CA GLU A 294 20.46 -4.43 22.24
C GLU A 294 19.65 -5.61 22.77
N GLN A 295 19.99 -6.82 22.31
CA GLN A 295 19.69 -8.02 23.08
C GLN A 295 20.47 -7.87 24.38
N SER A 296 19.79 -7.56 25.49
CA SER A 296 20.34 -7.94 26.78
C SER A 296 20.70 -9.42 26.63
N THR A 297 21.97 -9.73 26.80
CA THR A 297 22.44 -11.10 26.93
C THR A 297 21.66 -11.72 28.07
N LEU A 298 20.55 -12.38 27.74
CA LEU A 298 20.01 -13.43 28.57
C LEU A 298 21.13 -14.47 28.59
N GLU A 299 21.92 -14.45 29.66
CA GLU A 299 22.77 -15.57 30.02
C GLU A 299 21.85 -16.78 30.13
N ILE A 300 21.75 -17.55 29.04
CA ILE A 300 21.14 -18.86 29.09
C ILE A 300 22.16 -19.71 29.86
N PRO A 301 21.87 -20.18 31.08
CA PRO A 301 22.79 -21.05 31.78
C PRO A 301 23.01 -22.27 30.88
N SER A 302 24.28 -22.53 30.58
CA SER A 302 24.72 -23.64 29.74
C SER A 302 24.16 -24.94 30.29
N VAL A 303 23.07 -25.43 29.71
CA VAL A 303 22.61 -26.80 29.92
C VAL A 303 23.60 -27.68 29.20
N GLU A 304 24.43 -28.40 29.96
CA GLU A 304 25.26 -29.48 29.46
C GLU A 304 24.37 -30.48 28.71
N LYS A 305 24.41 -30.42 27.38
CA LYS A 305 23.77 -31.42 26.53
C LYS A 305 24.56 -32.73 26.63
N LYS A 306 24.17 -33.62 27.53
CA LYS A 306 24.35 -35.07 27.33
C LYS A 306 23.46 -35.50 26.15
N VAL A 307 23.93 -35.31 24.93
CA VAL A 307 23.28 -35.89 23.74
C VAL A 307 23.54 -37.39 23.76
N SER A 308 22.49 -38.18 23.96
CA SER A 308 22.57 -39.63 23.74
C SER A 308 22.70 -39.90 22.23
N SER A 309 23.62 -40.77 21.86
CA SER A 309 24.01 -41.17 20.50
C SER A 309 22.91 -41.90 19.69
N ARG A 310 21.65 -41.89 20.16
CA ARG A 310 20.51 -42.51 19.46
C ARG A 310 19.79 -41.55 18.51
N GLY A 311 19.74 -40.24 18.79
CA GLY A 311 18.97 -39.28 17.99
C GLY A 311 19.60 -38.83 16.66
N LEU A 312 20.89 -39.11 16.44
CA LEU A 312 21.57 -38.79 15.16
C LEU A 312 21.30 -39.81 14.06
N LYS A 313 20.79 -41.01 14.39
CA LYS A 313 20.54 -42.06 13.39
C LYS A 313 19.21 -41.89 12.66
N ASP A 314 18.23 -41.25 13.28
CA ASP A 314 16.89 -41.07 12.68
C ASP A 314 16.84 -39.92 11.66
N PHE A 315 17.80 -38.99 11.68
CA PHE A 315 17.83 -37.84 10.75
C PHE A 315 18.48 -38.19 9.39
N ASP A 316 19.52 -39.04 9.40
CA ASP A 316 20.21 -39.47 8.18
C ASP A 316 19.41 -40.50 7.35
N GLU A 317 18.39 -41.13 7.95
CA GLU A 317 17.52 -42.10 7.29
C GLU A 317 16.34 -41.43 6.56
N ALA A 318 15.90 -40.26 7.05
CA ALA A 318 14.87 -39.44 6.39
C ALA A 318 15.39 -38.78 5.09
N ASP A 319 16.67 -38.40 5.05
CA ASP A 319 17.28 -37.68 3.92
C ASP A 319 17.61 -38.59 2.71
N ARG A 320 17.73 -39.90 2.94
CA ARG A 320 18.00 -40.89 1.87
C ARG A 320 16.76 -41.31 1.08
N THR A 321 15.56 -40.93 1.53
CA THR A 321 14.30 -41.39 0.94
C THR A 321 13.73 -40.42 -0.11
N ILE A 322 14.27 -39.19 -0.22
CA ILE A 322 13.73 -38.14 -1.11
C ILE A 322 14.51 -38.00 -2.44
N CYS A 323 15.66 -38.67 -2.60
CA CYS A 323 16.49 -38.59 -3.81
C CYS A 323 16.40 -39.85 -4.70
N ARG A 324 15.31 -40.00 -5.47
CA ARG A 324 15.29 -40.84 -6.70
C ARG A 324 14.49 -40.17 -7.84
N LYS A 325 15.20 -39.76 -8.89
CA LYS A 325 14.68 -39.29 -10.20
C LYS A 325 14.32 -40.47 -11.13
N PRO A 326 13.45 -40.25 -12.14
CA PRO A 326 13.61 -40.78 -13.49
C PRO A 326 13.73 -39.63 -14.53
N SER A 327 14.80 -39.54 -15.34
CA SER A 327 14.91 -40.00 -16.75
C SER A 327 13.76 -39.52 -17.64
N SER A 328 13.90 -38.38 -18.33
CA SER A 328 14.36 -38.20 -19.73
C SER A 328 13.36 -38.66 -20.78
N ASP A 329 12.80 -37.73 -21.56
CA ASP A 329 12.73 -37.85 -23.02
C ASP A 329 12.46 -36.51 -23.73
N HIS A 330 12.99 -36.48 -24.96
CA HIS A 330 13.20 -35.39 -25.91
C HIS A 330 11.97 -34.56 -26.34
N LEU A 331 12.16 -33.27 -26.71
CA LEU A 331 12.29 -32.82 -28.11
C LEU A 331 12.43 -31.28 -28.27
N SER A 332 13.09 -30.96 -29.37
CA SER A 332 13.56 -29.70 -29.99
C SER A 332 12.47 -28.64 -30.30
N VAL A 333 12.65 -27.40 -30.78
CA VAL A 333 13.71 -26.40 -31.08
C VAL A 333 12.97 -25.24 -31.80
N LYS A 334 13.34 -23.97 -31.57
CA LYS A 334 13.09 -22.75 -32.41
C LYS A 334 11.61 -22.33 -32.60
N SER A 335 11.21 -21.10 -32.91
CA SER A 335 11.75 -19.74 -33.05
C SER A 335 10.54 -18.86 -33.42
N CYS A 336 10.49 -17.58 -33.05
CA CYS A 336 10.29 -16.48 -34.00
C CYS A 336 10.07 -15.13 -33.30
N LEU A 337 10.91 -14.19 -33.72
CA LEU A 337 10.77 -12.74 -33.59
C LEU A 337 9.77 -12.22 -34.63
N SER A 338 8.98 -11.19 -34.29
CA SER A 338 8.80 -9.96 -35.10
C SER A 338 7.82 -8.97 -34.45
N MET A 339 8.29 -7.74 -34.20
CA MET A 339 7.77 -6.41 -34.61
C MET A 339 6.23 -6.14 -34.52
N SER A 340 5.69 -4.98 -34.14
CA SER A 340 6.13 -3.57 -34.15
C SER A 340 5.18 -2.67 -33.33
N GLN A 341 5.65 -1.44 -33.09
CA GLN A 341 5.11 -0.35 -32.26
C GLN A 341 4.11 0.61 -32.95
N ASN A 342 3.32 1.28 -32.08
CA ASN A 342 2.78 2.66 -32.10
C ASN A 342 1.78 3.07 -33.24
N GLU A 343 0.87 4.04 -33.11
CA GLU A 343 0.80 5.31 -32.35
C GLU A 343 -0.67 5.73 -32.08
N PHE A 344 -0.93 6.53 -31.04
CA PHE A 344 -2.09 7.45 -31.02
C PHE A 344 -1.69 8.85 -30.52
N LYS A 345 -2.06 9.86 -31.31
CA LYS A 345 -1.87 11.30 -31.09
C LYS A 345 -2.89 11.86 -30.09
N ALA A 346 -2.43 12.78 -29.23
CA ALA A 346 -3.26 13.54 -28.31
C ALA A 346 -3.92 14.74 -29.00
N VAL A 347 -5.21 14.97 -28.72
CA VAL A 347 -5.92 16.23 -28.99
C VAL A 347 -6.34 16.86 -27.66
N ARG A 348 -6.04 18.14 -27.49
CA ARG A 348 -6.50 18.96 -26.35
C ARG A 348 -7.87 19.57 -26.66
N TYR A 349 -8.74 19.61 -25.66
CA TYR A 349 -9.90 20.50 -25.65
C TYR A 349 -10.11 21.06 -24.24
N VAL A 350 -10.43 22.35 -24.17
CA VAL A 350 -10.77 23.14 -22.97
C VAL A 350 -12.09 23.83 -23.29
N ASP A 351 -13.12 23.75 -22.43
CA ASP A 351 -13.97 24.90 -22.06
C ASP A 351 -15.00 24.57 -20.95
N PRO A 352 -15.75 25.55 -20.34
CA PRO A 352 -16.04 25.57 -18.92
C PRO A 352 -17.56 25.51 -18.65
N LYS A 353 -17.93 25.34 -17.39
CA LYS A 353 -19.08 25.96 -16.70
C LYS A 353 -19.29 25.19 -15.41
N ALA A 354 -19.13 25.90 -14.30
CA ALA A 354 -19.47 25.41 -12.98
C ALA A 354 -21.00 25.38 -12.85
N SER A 355 -21.55 24.19 -12.69
CA SER A 355 -22.82 23.99 -11.99
C SER A 355 -22.49 23.51 -10.57
N SER A 356 -23.48 23.10 -9.80
CA SER A 356 -23.49 22.75 -8.38
C SER A 356 -22.62 21.55 -7.94
N ASP A 357 -21.37 21.48 -8.40
CA ASP A 357 -20.77 20.19 -8.72
C ASP A 357 -19.94 19.59 -7.57
N ILE A 358 -20.24 18.32 -7.31
CA ILE A 358 -19.54 17.34 -6.46
C ILE A 358 -18.01 17.53 -6.54
N ILE A 359 -17.28 17.22 -5.46
CA ILE A 359 -15.81 17.35 -5.45
C ILE A 359 -15.20 16.37 -6.47
N ASP A 360 -14.89 16.89 -7.66
CA ASP A 360 -14.13 16.21 -8.70
C ASP A 360 -12.72 15.87 -8.17
N MET A 361 -12.26 14.65 -8.44
CA MET A 361 -10.92 14.18 -8.07
C MET A 361 -9.79 15.09 -8.59
N ARG A 362 -9.98 15.78 -9.71
CA ARG A 362 -9.06 16.82 -10.22
C ARG A 362 -9.00 18.03 -9.31
N GLN A 363 -10.14 18.49 -8.79
CA GLN A 363 -10.18 19.61 -7.85
C GLN A 363 -9.60 19.21 -6.50
N TYR A 364 -9.89 17.99 -6.02
CA TYR A 364 -9.21 17.41 -4.88
C TYR A 364 -7.69 17.40 -5.07
N HIS A 365 -7.22 16.97 -6.26
CA HIS A 365 -5.80 16.94 -6.60
C HIS A 365 -5.13 18.31 -6.48
N LEU A 366 -5.73 19.33 -7.09
CA LEU A 366 -5.16 20.68 -7.12
C LEU A 366 -5.07 21.27 -5.70
N ARG A 367 -6.00 20.92 -4.81
CA ARG A 367 -5.98 21.36 -3.40
C ARG A 367 -4.96 20.60 -2.56
N SER A 368 -4.84 19.28 -2.74
CA SER A 368 -3.81 18.49 -2.06
C SER A 368 -2.40 18.86 -2.54
N SER A 369 -2.25 19.23 -3.82
CA SER A 369 -0.99 19.67 -4.42
C SER A 369 -0.62 21.11 -4.08
N LYS A 370 -1.57 22.01 -3.84
CA LYS A 370 -1.26 23.34 -3.30
C LYS A 370 -0.64 23.31 -1.89
N LYS A 371 -0.76 22.18 -1.17
CA LYS A 371 -0.02 21.89 0.07
C LYS A 371 1.27 21.07 -0.15
N ARG A 372 1.55 20.60 -1.37
CA ARG A 372 2.74 19.81 -1.74
C ARG A 372 3.30 20.32 -3.07
N LEU A 373 4.17 21.32 -3.00
CA LEU A 373 4.87 21.86 -4.16
C LEU A 373 5.62 20.76 -4.94
N PHE A 374 5.31 20.69 -6.25
CA PHE A 374 5.95 19.97 -7.37
C PHE A 374 5.76 18.44 -7.48
N LYS A 375 5.03 18.03 -8.53
CA LYS A 375 5.00 16.66 -9.10
C LYS A 375 5.91 16.57 -10.34
N PRO A 376 6.68 15.49 -10.52
CA PRO A 376 7.49 15.27 -11.73
C PRO A 376 6.65 14.69 -12.87
N ALA A 377 7.05 15.00 -14.11
CA ALA A 377 6.67 14.24 -15.29
C ALA A 377 7.42 12.90 -15.27
N ILE A 378 6.69 11.78 -15.24
CA ILE A 378 7.25 10.47 -15.51
C ILE A 378 7.67 10.46 -16.99
N ARG A 379 8.96 10.68 -17.28
CA ARG A 379 9.50 10.35 -18.59
C ARG A 379 9.66 8.82 -18.64
N SER A 380 9.18 8.24 -19.73
CA SER A 380 9.21 6.82 -20.06
C SER A 380 10.49 6.13 -19.62
N ILE A 381 10.33 5.08 -18.80
CA ILE A 381 11.39 4.12 -18.49
C ILE A 381 11.76 3.41 -19.82
N PRO A 382 13.05 3.30 -20.19
CA PRO A 382 13.45 2.64 -21.43
C PRO A 382 12.97 1.19 -21.45
N SER A 383 12.54 0.71 -22.63
CA SER A 383 11.96 -0.61 -22.86
C SER A 383 12.88 -1.80 -22.51
N SER A 384 14.11 -1.54 -22.06
CA SER A 384 15.04 -2.54 -21.52
C SER A 384 14.80 -2.86 -20.03
N VAL A 385 13.70 -2.38 -19.43
CA VAL A 385 13.35 -2.53 -17.99
C VAL A 385 11.99 -3.22 -17.80
N ILE A 386 11.44 -3.87 -18.84
CA ILE A 386 10.23 -4.71 -18.75
C ILE A 386 10.64 -6.18 -18.73
#